data_AF-A0A7S2MDX5-F1
#
_entry.id   AF-A0A7S2MDX5-F1
#
_cell.length_a   1.000
_cell.length_b   1.000
_cell.length_c   1.000
_cell.angle_alpha   90.00
_cell.angle_beta   90.00
_cell.angle_gamma   90.00
#
_symmetry.space_group_name_H-M   'P 1'
#
loop_
_entity.id
_entity.type
_entity.pdbx_description
1 polymer ?
#
loop_
_entity_poly.entity_id
_entity_poly.type
_entity_poly.pdbx_seq_one_letter_code
_entity_poly.pdbx_strand_id
1 'polypeptide(L)'
;PPAYTVDDSRHPRSLWRHDVVYESGLRLHVRPADPDDDVRIRHFAKKLEDAGDPASMDKLMRIDFTSGFHLIALDTAKDEFVGAAHFHHGSDSFSLNVLGDPEYRGLGIGDFLTQQVMRAADKEVVHMVKSG
;
A
#
# COMPACT_ATOMS: atom_id res chain seq x y z
N PRO A 1 -17.00 -11.24 -7.81
CA PRO A 1 -16.96 -10.09 -6.88
C PRO A 1 -15.81 -10.27 -5.88
N PRO A 2 -15.10 -9.20 -5.47
CA PRO A 2 -14.12 -9.31 -4.40
C PRO A 2 -14.82 -9.77 -3.10
N ALA A 3 -14.22 -10.73 -2.39
CA ALA A 3 -14.76 -11.37 -1.19
C ALA A 3 -14.52 -10.55 0.09
N TYR A 4 -14.59 -9.22 -0.01
CA TYR A 4 -14.37 -8.30 1.10
C TYR A 4 -15.34 -7.12 1.05
N THR A 5 -15.50 -6.50 2.20
CA THR A 5 -16.19 -5.21 2.38
C THR A 5 -15.19 -4.17 2.87
N VAL A 6 -15.48 -2.90 2.60
CA VAL A 6 -14.69 -1.76 3.08
C VAL A 6 -15.49 -1.06 4.17
N ASP A 7 -14.95 -1.03 5.39
CA ASP A 7 -15.57 -0.41 6.58
C ASP A 7 -14.78 0.83 7.01
N ASP A 8 -15.07 1.96 6.36
CA ASP A 8 -14.39 3.22 6.67
C ASP A 8 -15.02 3.98 7.85
N SER A 9 -15.85 3.32 8.67
CA SER A 9 -16.54 3.96 9.81
C SER A 9 -15.57 4.57 10.83
N ARG A 10 -14.36 4.00 10.96
CA ARG A 10 -13.27 4.52 11.80
C ARG A 10 -12.52 5.69 11.17
N HIS A 11 -12.64 5.87 9.86
CA HIS A 11 -11.91 6.86 9.08
C HIS A 11 -12.81 7.65 8.11
N PRO A 12 -13.94 8.21 8.56
CA PRO A 12 -15.01 8.71 7.68
C PRO A 12 -14.62 9.92 6.81
N ARG A 13 -13.43 10.50 7.04
CA ARG A 13 -12.88 11.62 6.27
C ARG A 13 -11.50 11.33 5.70
N SER A 14 -10.95 10.15 5.96
CA SER A 14 -9.65 9.79 5.39
C SER A 14 -9.85 9.39 3.94
N LEU A 15 -9.10 10.03 3.04
CA LEU A 15 -9.10 9.65 1.63
C LEU A 15 -8.15 8.47 1.33
N TRP A 16 -7.44 7.99 2.36
CA TRP A 16 -6.26 7.13 2.22
C TRP A 16 -6.25 5.95 3.20
N ARG A 17 -7.19 5.93 4.16
CA ARG A 17 -7.24 4.91 5.22
C ARG A 17 -8.51 4.10 5.06
N HIS A 18 -8.35 2.79 4.96
CA HIS A 18 -9.45 1.87 4.77
C HIS A 18 -9.31 0.64 5.65
N ASP A 19 -10.43 0.15 6.16
CA ASP A 19 -10.49 -1.16 6.78
C ASP A 19 -11.14 -2.14 5.83
N VAL A 20 -10.39 -3.16 5.42
CA VAL A 20 -10.85 -4.20 4.51
C VAL A 20 -11.19 -5.44 5.32
N VAL A 21 -12.45 -5.85 5.30
CA VAL A 21 -12.98 -6.96 6.09
C VAL A 21 -13.40 -8.08 5.15
N TYR A 22 -12.74 -9.23 5.28
CA TYR A 22 -13.03 -10.45 4.52
C TYR A 22 -14.06 -11.32 5.23
N GLU A 23 -14.80 -12.13 4.46
CA GLU A 23 -15.77 -13.10 5.00
C GLU A 23 -15.11 -14.15 5.92
N SER A 24 -13.82 -14.43 5.71
CA SER A 24 -13.02 -15.32 6.56
C SER A 24 -12.73 -14.76 7.95
N GLY A 25 -13.06 -13.49 8.20
CA GLY A 25 -12.71 -12.76 9.42
C GLY A 25 -11.35 -12.06 9.37
N LEU A 26 -10.57 -12.24 8.29
CA LEU A 26 -9.35 -11.46 8.06
C LEU A 26 -9.70 -9.96 7.98
N ARG A 27 -8.92 -9.13 8.67
CA ARG A 27 -9.05 -7.68 8.69
C ARG A 27 -7.74 -7.01 8.34
N LEU A 28 -7.75 -6.27 7.24
CA LEU A 28 -6.62 -5.48 6.81
C LEU A 28 -6.87 -4.00 7.07
N HIS A 29 -5.86 -3.31 7.58
CA HIS A 29 -5.84 -1.86 7.64
C HIS A 29 -4.95 -1.35 6.51
N VAL A 30 -5.54 -0.61 5.57
CA VAL A 30 -4.81 0.06 4.50
C VAL A 30 -4.58 1.51 4.87
N ARG A 31 -3.35 2.01 4.80
CA ARG A 31 -2.99 3.39 5.14
C ARG A 31 -1.70 3.84 4.47
N PRO A 32 -1.39 5.15 4.45
CA PRO A 32 -0.03 5.60 4.16
C PRO A 32 0.99 4.95 5.10
N ALA A 33 2.16 4.64 4.57
CA ALA A 33 3.31 4.25 5.39
C ALA A 33 3.72 5.39 6.32
N ASP A 34 4.16 5.04 7.52
CA ASP A 34 4.60 5.94 8.58
C ASP A 34 6.11 5.74 8.81
N PRO A 35 6.89 6.78 9.23
CA PRO A 35 8.28 6.59 9.64
C PRO A 35 8.52 5.45 10.64
N ASP A 36 7.55 5.16 11.51
CA ASP A 36 7.64 4.08 12.50
C ASP A 36 7.47 2.66 11.87
N ASP A 37 7.18 2.57 10.57
CA ASP A 37 7.02 1.29 9.87
C ASP A 37 8.33 0.64 9.40
N ASP A 38 9.49 1.28 9.58
CA ASP A 38 10.77 0.78 9.06
C ASP A 38 11.02 -0.70 9.39
N VAL A 39 10.72 -1.12 10.63
CA VAL A 39 10.85 -2.52 11.05
C VAL A 39 9.91 -3.44 10.28
N ARG A 40 8.64 -3.03 10.10
CA ARG A 40 7.63 -3.81 9.36
C ARG A 40 7.96 -3.88 7.87
N ILE A 41 8.46 -2.80 7.29
CA ILE A 41 8.91 -2.73 5.90
C ILE A 41 10.06 -3.70 5.66
N ARG A 42 11.10 -3.67 6.52
CA ARG A 42 12.24 -4.60 6.40
C ARG A 42 11.80 -6.05 6.52
N HIS A 43 10.90 -6.34 7.46
CA HIS A 43 10.37 -7.69 7.62
C HIS A 43 9.60 -8.15 6.37
N PHE A 44 8.74 -7.29 5.82
CA PHE A 44 7.99 -7.57 4.61
C PHE A 44 8.91 -7.76 3.39
N ALA A 45 9.89 -6.88 3.21
CA ALA A 45 10.88 -6.99 2.14
C ALA A 45 11.64 -8.33 2.22
N LYS A 46 12.05 -8.73 3.43
CA LYS A 46 12.68 -10.03 3.65
C LYS A 46 11.77 -11.21 3.26
N LYS A 47 10.49 -11.17 3.64
CA LYS A 47 9.52 -12.20 3.23
C LYS A 47 9.41 -12.33 1.71
N LEU A 48 9.39 -11.21 1.00
CA LEU A 48 9.34 -11.20 -0.47
C LEU A 48 10.63 -11.75 -1.09
N GLU A 49 11.78 -11.39 -0.55
CA GLU A 49 13.08 -11.93 -0.97
C GLU A 49 13.15 -13.45 -0.76
N ASP A 50 12.77 -13.94 0.42
CA ASP A 50 12.73 -15.37 0.74
C ASP A 50 11.74 -16.12 -0.17
N ALA A 51 10.71 -15.43 -0.69
CA ALA A 51 9.76 -15.95 -1.67
C ALA A 51 10.23 -15.84 -3.15
N GLY A 52 11.45 -15.34 -3.38
CA GLY A 52 12.07 -15.26 -4.71
C GLY A 52 11.92 -13.92 -5.44
N ASP A 53 11.56 -12.83 -4.74
CA ASP A 53 11.55 -11.46 -5.29
C ASP A 53 12.57 -10.54 -4.60
N PRO A 54 13.88 -10.73 -4.86
CA PRO A 54 14.97 -10.00 -4.19
C PRO A 54 15.03 -8.50 -4.53
N ALA A 55 14.37 -8.06 -5.61
CA ALA A 55 14.37 -6.65 -6.03
C ALA A 55 13.42 -5.76 -5.20
N SER A 56 12.72 -6.33 -4.21
CA SER A 56 11.66 -5.66 -3.44
C SER A 56 12.19 -4.67 -2.40
N MET A 57 13.37 -4.91 -1.82
CA MET A 57 13.89 -4.07 -0.73
C MET A 57 14.29 -2.67 -1.20
N ASP A 58 15.00 -2.58 -2.33
CA ASP A 58 15.36 -1.28 -2.94
C ASP A 58 14.14 -0.46 -3.37
N LYS A 59 13.03 -1.12 -3.72
CA LYS A 59 11.79 -0.45 -4.13
C LYS A 59 11.00 0.08 -2.93
N LEU A 60 11.03 -0.64 -1.81
CA LEU A 60 10.31 -0.28 -0.58
C LEU A 60 11.03 0.76 0.28
N MET A 61 12.37 0.80 0.22
CA MET A 61 13.20 1.65 1.09
C MET A 61 13.42 3.08 0.54
N ARG A 62 13.01 3.39 -0.70
CA ARG A 62 13.16 4.74 -1.30
C ARG A 62 12.04 5.69 -0.89
N ILE A 63 11.76 5.77 0.40
CA ILE A 63 10.75 6.68 0.94
C ILE A 63 11.40 8.05 1.15
N ASP A 64 11.49 8.86 0.11
CA ASP A 64 11.41 10.30 0.29
C ASP A 64 9.97 10.69 -0.05
N PHE A 65 9.20 11.19 0.91
CA PHE A 65 7.83 11.65 0.66
C PHE A 65 7.79 12.94 -0.20
N THR A 66 8.87 13.23 -0.93
CA THR A 66 9.02 14.40 -1.79
C THR A 66 8.78 14.08 -3.27
N SER A 67 8.89 12.82 -3.66
CA SER A 67 8.70 12.35 -5.04
C SER A 67 7.66 11.23 -5.18
N GLY A 68 6.90 10.95 -4.11
CA GLY A 68 5.90 9.89 -4.10
C GLY A 68 5.40 9.51 -2.71
N PHE A 69 4.65 8.42 -2.65
CA PHE A 69 4.10 7.88 -1.40
C PHE A 69 3.92 6.37 -1.44
N HIS A 70 3.81 5.78 -0.26
CA HIS A 70 3.52 4.37 -0.04
C HIS A 70 2.17 4.20 0.65
N LEU A 71 1.35 3.29 0.13
CA LEU A 71 0.23 2.69 0.87
C LEU A 71 0.62 1.29 1.31
N ILE A 72 0.38 0.96 2.57
CA ILE A 72 0.59 -0.38 3.13
C ILE A 72 -0.75 -1.01 3.47
N ALA A 73 -0.83 -2.34 3.33
CA ALA A 73 -1.91 -3.16 3.85
C ALA A 73 -1.36 -4.00 5.02
N LEU A 74 -1.92 -3.81 6.20
CA LEU A 74 -1.51 -4.45 7.46
C LEU A 74 -2.56 -5.47 7.89
N ASP A 75 -2.17 -6.73 8.06
CA ASP A 75 -2.99 -7.70 8.81
C ASP A 75 -2.99 -7.29 10.28
N THR A 76 -4.16 -6.85 10.74
CA THR A 76 -4.33 -6.31 12.10
C THR A 76 -4.23 -7.37 13.20
N ALA A 77 -4.42 -8.66 12.88
CA ALA A 77 -4.31 -9.73 13.85
C ALA A 77 -2.85 -10.14 14.08
N LYS A 78 -2.02 -10.06 13.04
CA LYS A 78 -0.59 -10.45 13.08
C LYS A 78 0.35 -9.26 13.28
N ASP A 79 -0.14 -8.03 13.07
CA ASP A 79 0.67 -6.82 13.02
C ASP A 79 1.78 -6.88 11.93
N GLU A 80 1.42 -7.45 10.76
CA GLU A 80 2.35 -7.67 9.65
C GLU A 80 1.83 -7.07 8.34
N PHE A 81 2.74 -6.56 7.51
CA PHE A 81 2.38 -6.13 6.17
C PHE A 81 2.14 -7.32 5.26
N VAL A 82 1.04 -7.24 4.52
CA VAL A 82 0.60 -8.25 3.56
C VAL A 82 0.57 -7.71 2.14
N GLY A 83 0.76 -6.41 1.98
CA GLY A 83 0.89 -5.76 0.69
C GLY A 83 1.34 -4.32 0.81
N ALA A 84 1.92 -3.81 -0.26
CA ALA A 84 2.33 -2.43 -0.39
C ALA A 84 2.08 -1.94 -1.82
N ALA A 85 1.65 -0.69 -1.96
CA ALA A 85 1.65 0.03 -3.21
C ALA A 85 2.55 1.26 -3.10
N HIS A 86 3.39 1.45 -4.10
CA HIS A 86 4.28 2.57 -4.23
C HIS A 86 3.91 3.36 -5.47
N PHE A 87 3.72 4.66 -5.31
CA PHE A 87 3.67 5.61 -6.41
C PHE A 87 4.86 6.55 -6.31
N HIS A 88 5.55 6.74 -7.42
CA HIS A 88 6.67 7.67 -7.54
C HIS A 88 6.54 8.46 -8.85
N HIS A 89 6.78 9.76 -8.78
CA HIS A 89 6.82 10.66 -9.92
C HIS A 89 8.22 11.32 -10.04
N GLY A 90 8.78 11.28 -11.24
CA GLY A 90 9.96 12.05 -11.63
C GLY A 90 9.58 13.20 -12.57
N SER A 91 10.58 13.92 -13.09
CA SER A 91 10.38 15.01 -14.06
C SER A 91 9.67 14.55 -15.33
N ASP A 92 9.94 13.34 -15.80
CA ASP A 92 9.54 12.87 -17.14
C ASP A 92 8.71 11.57 -17.12
N SER A 93 8.47 11.00 -15.94
CA SER A 93 7.73 9.74 -15.82
C SER A 93 7.11 9.56 -14.44
N PHE A 94 6.12 8.69 -14.35
CA PHE A 94 5.62 8.15 -13.09
C PHE A 94 5.73 6.63 -13.13
N SER A 95 5.85 6.03 -11.95
CA SER A 95 5.87 4.59 -11.78
C SER A 95 4.95 4.18 -10.64
N LEU A 96 4.31 3.04 -10.82
CA LEU A 96 3.47 2.40 -9.82
C LEU A 96 3.95 0.97 -9.66
N ASN A 97 4.20 0.56 -8.42
CA ASN A 97 4.55 -0.81 -8.07
C ASN A 97 3.60 -1.31 -7.00
N VAL A 98 3.10 -2.53 -7.14
CA VAL A 98 2.30 -3.20 -6.11
C VAL A 98 2.96 -4.52 -5.77
N LEU A 99 3.19 -4.72 -4.48
CA LEU A 99 3.78 -5.91 -3.90
C LEU A 99 2.76 -6.54 -2.95
N GLY A 100 2.72 -7.87 -2.92
CA GLY A 100 1.80 -8.61 -2.08
C GLY A 100 2.48 -9.84 -1.50
N ASP A 101 2.20 -10.12 -0.24
CA ASP A 101 2.64 -11.34 0.43
C ASP A 101 2.04 -12.56 -0.31
N PRO A 102 2.87 -13.53 -0.75
CA PRO A 102 2.42 -14.74 -1.42
C PRO A 102 1.34 -15.52 -0.68
N GLU A 103 1.33 -15.51 0.66
CA GLU A 103 0.33 -16.21 1.48
C GLU A 103 -1.09 -15.62 1.30
N TYR A 104 -1.20 -14.38 0.85
CA TYR A 104 -2.46 -13.65 0.71
C TYR A 104 -2.91 -13.50 -0.75
N ARG A 105 -2.30 -14.26 -1.67
CA ARG A 105 -2.67 -14.26 -3.09
C ARG A 105 -4.11 -14.69 -3.29
N GLY A 106 -4.75 -14.14 -4.31
CA GLY A 106 -6.15 -14.44 -4.66
C GLY A 106 -7.19 -13.70 -3.81
N LEU A 107 -6.79 -12.99 -2.75
CA LEU A 107 -7.70 -12.21 -1.90
C LEU A 107 -8.03 -10.81 -2.46
N GLY A 108 -7.56 -10.48 -3.67
CA GLY A 108 -7.82 -9.18 -4.29
C GLY A 108 -7.11 -7.98 -3.64
N ILE A 109 -6.16 -8.21 -2.73
CA ILE A 109 -5.38 -7.14 -2.06
C ILE A 109 -4.63 -6.29 -3.09
N GLY A 110 -3.98 -6.91 -4.07
CA GLY A 110 -3.23 -6.19 -5.10
C GLY A 110 -4.11 -5.29 -5.97
N ASP A 111 -5.32 -5.76 -6.33
CA ASP A 111 -6.31 -4.97 -7.06
C ASP A 111 -6.79 -3.78 -6.22
N PHE A 112 -7.15 -4.03 -4.95
CA PHE A 112 -7.55 -2.96 -4.03
C PHE A 112 -6.47 -1.89 -3.90
N LEU A 113 -5.23 -2.29 -3.61
CA LEU A 113 -4.09 -1.39 -3.47
C LEU A 113 -3.81 -0.61 -4.75
N THR A 114 -3.91 -1.24 -5.93
CA THR A 114 -3.78 -0.57 -7.23
C THR A 114 -4.83 0.54 -7.39
N GLN A 115 -6.08 0.26 -7.04
CA GLN A 115 -7.15 1.25 -7.13
C GLN A 115 -6.92 2.40 -6.15
N GLN A 116 -6.52 2.12 -4.91
CA GLN A 116 -6.30 3.17 -3.92
C GLN A 116 -5.09 4.05 -4.24
N VAL A 117 -3.98 3.46 -4.68
CA VAL A 117 -2.79 4.24 -5.03
C VAL A 117 -3.06 5.14 -6.24
N MET A 118 -3.82 4.67 -7.23
CA MET A 118 -4.22 5.50 -8.38
C MET A 118 -5.14 6.66 -7.97
N ARG A 119 -6.11 6.40 -7.09
CA ARG A 119 -6.99 7.45 -6.55
C ARG A 119 -6.23 8.49 -5.72
N ALA A 120 -5.23 8.05 -4.97
CA ALA A 120 -4.37 8.95 -4.19
C ALA A 120 -3.46 9.78 -5.11
N ALA A 121 -2.84 9.15 -6.11
CA ALA A 121 -1.98 9.83 -7.08
C ALA A 121 -2.74 10.89 -7.89
N ASP A 122 -3.96 10.61 -8.33
CA ASP A 122 -4.81 11.60 -9.03
C ASP A 122 -5.02 12.86 -8.17
N LYS A 123 -5.30 12.69 -6.88
CA LYS A 123 -5.49 13.81 -5.96
C LYS A 123 -4.20 14.57 -5.70
N GLU A 124 -3.09 13.88 -5.55
CA GLU A 124 -1.78 14.48 -5.32
C GLU A 124 -1.29 15.29 -6.54
N VAL A 125 -1.36 14.71 -7.74
CA VAL A 125 -0.96 15.37 -9.00
C VAL A 125 -1.81 16.62 -9.25
N VAL A 126 -3.12 16.57 -8.97
CA VAL A 126 -4.00 17.75 -9.08
C VAL A 126 -3.56 18.89 -8.16
N HIS A 127 -3.02 18.59 -6.97
CA HIS A 127 -2.50 19.63 -6.07
C HIS A 127 -1.18 20.23 -6.55
N MET A 128 -0.31 19.44 -7.21
CA MET A 128 0.94 19.94 -7.78
C MET A 128 0.70 20.86 -8.98
N VAL A 129 -0.20 20.50 -9.91
CA VAL A 129 -0.51 21.31 -11.11
C VAL A 129 -1.16 22.65 -10.75
N LYS A 130 -1.91 22.73 -9.65
CA LYS A 130 -2.55 23.99 -9.21
C LYS A 130 -1.61 24.94 -8.46
N SER A 131 -0.42 24.48 -8.08
CA SER A 131 0.53 25.22 -7.24
C SER A 131 1.75 25.73 -8.01
N GLY A 132 1.89 25.39 -9.30
CA GLY A 132 2.90 25.91 -10.22
C GLY A 132 2.27 26.85 -11.25
#